data_AF-A0A2M9P623-F1
#
_entry.id   AF-A0A2M9P623-F1
#
_cell.length_a   1.000
_cell.length_b   1.000
_cell.length_c   1.000
_cell.angle_alpha   90.00
_cell.angle_beta   90.00
_cell.angle_gamma   90.00
#
_symmetry.space_group_name_H-M   'P 1'
#
loop_
_entity.id
_entity.type
_entity.pdbx_description
1 polymer ?
#
loop_
_entity_poly.entity_id
_entity_poly.type
_entity_poly.pdbx_seq_one_letter_code
_entity_poly.pdbx_strand_id
1 'polypeptide(L)'
;FSLSTKPDRRIRRYENGPHYVEIRPNVVGLATVHDRDVLIFCVSQVMAAINAGRQVTRVLRFKAFDLLVATNRGTDGRGYEQLKAAFDRLQGTQIETNIITGGQEQIDTFSLIDRVRIIRETRDG
;
A
#
# COMPACT_ATOMS: atom_id res chain seq x y z
N PHE A 1 0.04 -4.20 -9.51
CA PHE A 1 -0.64 -2.89 -9.63
C PHE A 1 -1.49 -2.83 -10.89
N SER A 2 -2.64 -2.17 -10.84
CA SER A 2 -3.44 -1.92 -12.04
C SER A 2 -2.88 -0.75 -12.86
N LEU A 3 -2.93 -0.87 -14.19
CA LEU A 3 -2.60 0.20 -15.14
C LEU A 3 -3.85 1.01 -15.54
N SER A 4 -5.03 0.62 -15.06
CA SER A 4 -6.29 1.28 -15.38
C SER A 4 -6.41 2.63 -14.66
N THR A 5 -6.91 3.64 -15.38
CA THR A 5 -7.32 4.92 -14.80
C THR A 5 -8.71 4.87 -14.15
N LYS A 6 -9.47 3.80 -14.40
CA LYS A 6 -10.75 3.48 -13.75
C LYS A 6 -10.55 2.41 -12.67
N PRO A 7 -11.42 2.33 -11.65
CA PRO A 7 -11.35 1.27 -10.63
C PRO A 7 -11.28 -0.13 -11.24
N ASP A 8 -10.18 -0.83 -11.01
CA ASP A 8 -9.98 -2.22 -11.46
C ASP A 8 -10.47 -3.17 -10.36
N ARG A 9 -11.61 -3.82 -10.62
CA ARG A 9 -12.28 -4.75 -9.70
C ARG A 9 -12.08 -6.22 -10.11
N ARG A 10 -11.15 -6.50 -11.04
CA ARG A 10 -10.88 -7.87 -11.47
C ARG A 10 -10.01 -8.58 -10.44
N ILE A 11 -10.46 -9.75 -9.99
CA ILE A 11 -9.62 -10.69 -9.25
C ILE A 11 -8.58 -11.27 -10.23
N ARG A 12 -7.33 -11.40 -9.79
CA ARG A 12 -6.24 -11.97 -10.60
C ARG A 12 -5.64 -13.15 -9.85
N ARG A 13 -5.53 -14.30 -10.47
CA ARG A 13 -4.87 -15.47 -9.91
C ARG A 13 -3.70 -15.86 -10.82
N TYR A 14 -2.54 -16.07 -10.21
CA TYR A 14 -1.33 -16.53 -10.86
C TYR A 14 -0.94 -17.86 -10.24
N GLU A 15 -0.68 -18.87 -11.07
CA GLU A 15 -0.37 -20.22 -10.62
C GLU A 15 1.03 -20.62 -11.07
N ASN A 16 1.72 -21.39 -10.23
CA ASN A 16 3.03 -21.97 -10.49
C ASN A 16 3.09 -23.37 -9.85
N GLY A 17 2.73 -24.39 -10.63
CA GLY A 17 2.57 -25.75 -10.12
C GLY A 17 1.48 -25.83 -9.04
N PRO A 18 1.77 -26.32 -7.82
CA PRO A 18 0.79 -26.37 -6.74
C PRO A 18 0.58 -25.02 -6.04
N HIS A 19 1.41 -24.01 -6.33
CA HIS A 19 1.35 -22.71 -5.67
C HIS A 19 0.55 -21.70 -6.48
N TYR A 20 -0.10 -20.77 -5.79
CA TYR A 20 -0.80 -19.64 -6.38
C TYR A 20 -0.59 -18.35 -5.58
N VAL A 21 -0.81 -17.25 -6.29
CA VAL A 21 -1.00 -15.92 -5.72
C VAL A 21 -2.30 -15.36 -6.29
N GLU A 22 -3.27 -15.07 -5.43
CA GLU A 22 -4.53 -14.43 -5.80
C GLU A 22 -4.57 -13.00 -5.27
N ILE A 23 -4.85 -12.04 -6.16
CA ILE A 23 -4.97 -10.63 -5.82
C ILE A 23 -6.44 -10.24 -5.93
N ARG A 24 -7.02 -9.85 -4.80
CA ARG A 24 -8.42 -9.44 -4.68
C ARG A 24 -8.53 -7.92 -4.47
N PRO A 25 -9.28 -7.20 -5.31
CA PRO A 25 -9.60 -5.79 -5.08
C PRO A 25 -10.66 -5.61 -3.99
N ASN A 26 -10.78 -4.37 -3.52
CA ASN A 26 -11.95 -3.93 -2.76
C ASN A 26 -12.93 -3.12 -3.64
N VAL A 27 -13.96 -2.54 -3.01
CA VAL A 27 -14.98 -1.72 -3.68
C VAL A 27 -14.42 -0.49 -4.41
N VAL A 28 -13.27 0.05 -3.98
CA VAL A 28 -12.58 1.19 -4.63
C VAL A 28 -11.57 0.76 -5.69
N GLY A 29 -11.33 -0.54 -5.85
CA GLY A 29 -10.45 -1.15 -6.86
C GLY A 29 -9.03 -1.46 -6.38
N LEU A 30 -8.25 -2.15 -7.21
CA LEU A 30 -6.84 -2.46 -6.95
C LEU A 30 -5.98 -1.20 -6.84
N ALA A 31 -4.91 -1.30 -6.04
CA ALA A 31 -3.82 -0.35 -6.05
C ALA A 31 -3.27 -0.17 -7.48
N THR A 32 -3.19 1.08 -7.89
CA THR A 32 -2.77 1.49 -9.23
C THR A 32 -1.26 1.70 -9.28
N VAL A 33 -0.68 1.80 -10.48
CA VAL A 33 0.74 2.15 -10.63
C VAL A 33 1.09 3.51 -10.05
N HIS A 34 0.13 4.42 -9.91
CA HIS A 34 0.34 5.72 -9.26
C HIS A 34 0.46 5.58 -7.75
N ASP A 35 -0.16 4.57 -7.13
CA ASP A 35 -0.10 4.37 -5.68
C ASP A 35 1.25 3.78 -5.21
N ARG A 36 2.06 3.28 -6.15
CA ARG A 36 3.36 2.66 -5.84
C ARG A 36 4.34 3.66 -5.24
N ASP A 37 4.22 4.94 -5.56
CA ASP A 37 5.11 6.02 -5.08
C ASP A 37 5.03 6.18 -3.55
N VAL A 38 3.87 5.91 -2.94
CA VAL A 38 3.65 5.87 -1.50
C VAL A 38 4.53 4.80 -0.86
N LEU A 39 4.59 3.61 -1.45
CA LEU A 39 5.43 2.51 -0.95
C LEU A 39 6.91 2.84 -1.10
N ILE A 40 7.31 3.41 -2.25
CA ILE A 40 8.69 3.85 -2.49
C ILE A 40 9.10 4.91 -1.47
N PHE A 41 8.24 5.88 -1.18
CA PHE A 41 8.48 6.87 -0.13
C PHE A 41 8.67 6.20 1.24
N CYS A 42 7.77 5.29 1.63
CA CYS A 42 7.86 4.55 2.89
C CYS A 42 9.17 3.77 3.02
N VAL A 43 9.57 3.02 1.98
CA VAL A 43 10.84 2.30 1.94
C VAL A 43 12.02 3.27 2.07
N SER A 44 11.97 4.42 1.42
CA SER A 44 13.01 5.44 1.52
C SER A 44 13.16 5.97 2.95
N GLN A 45 12.05 6.16 3.68
CA GLN A 45 12.09 6.55 5.10
C GLN A 45 12.69 5.46 5.99
N VAL A 46 12.39 4.18 5.72
CA VAL A 46 12.99 3.04 6.42
C VAL A 46 14.50 3.00 6.18
N MET A 47 14.94 3.12 4.92
CA MET A 47 16.36 3.13 4.58
C MET A 47 17.10 4.32 5.20
N ALA A 48 16.50 5.52 5.19
CA ALA A 48 17.07 6.69 5.85
C ALA A 48 17.20 6.49 7.37
N ALA A 49 16.27 5.76 8.01
CA ALA A 49 16.37 5.40 9.42
C ALA A 49 17.51 4.42 9.68
N ILE A 50 17.62 3.36 8.86
CA ILE A 50 18.70 2.37 8.94
C ILE A 50 20.07 3.04 8.77
N ASN A 51 20.22 3.88 7.74
CA ASN A 51 21.48 4.58 7.46
C ASN A 51 21.87 5.55 8.59
N ALA A 52 20.89 6.08 9.32
CA ALA A 52 21.10 6.91 10.50
C ALA A 52 21.28 6.11 11.80
N GLY A 53 21.36 4.77 11.74
CA GLY A 53 21.48 3.91 12.92
C GLY A 53 20.24 3.90 13.82
N ARG A 54 19.08 4.33 13.33
CA ARG A 54 17.83 4.36 14.09
C ARG A 54 17.13 3.01 14.02
N GLN A 55 16.48 2.61 15.12
CA GLN A 55 15.62 1.44 15.14
C GLN A 55 14.41 1.64 14.21
N VAL A 56 14.18 0.65 13.34
CA VAL A 56 13.00 0.60 12.47
C VAL A 56 11.89 -0.23 13.10
N THR A 57 10.64 0.15 12.85
CA THR A 57 9.45 -0.60 13.30
C THR A 57 8.53 -0.86 12.12
N ARG A 58 7.55 -1.76 12.29
CA ARG A 58 6.51 -2.01 11.28
C ARG A 58 5.52 -0.83 11.10
N VAL A 59 5.64 0.22 11.91
CA VAL A 59 4.80 1.41 11.85
C VAL A 59 5.64 2.61 11.44
N LEU A 60 5.27 3.24 10.32
CA LEU A 60 5.86 4.49 9.87
C LEU A 60 4.96 5.67 10.25
N ARG A 61 5.57 6.71 10.81
CA ARG A 61 4.92 7.99 11.09
C ARG A 61 5.67 9.10 10.37
N PHE A 62 4.96 9.85 9.54
CA PHE A 62 5.50 10.96 8.75
C PHE A 62 4.40 11.98 8.50
N LYS A 63 4.78 13.20 8.08
CA LYS A 63 3.82 14.21 7.65
C LYS A 63 3.37 13.90 6.22
N ALA A 64 2.06 13.92 5.98
CA ALA A 64 1.53 13.69 4.64
C ALA A 64 2.07 14.71 3.61
N PHE A 65 2.31 15.95 4.03
CA PHE A 65 2.95 16.97 3.21
C PHE A 65 4.30 16.51 2.64
N ASP A 66 5.18 15.93 3.47
CA ASP A 66 6.51 15.47 3.05
C ASP A 66 6.40 14.38 1.97
N LEU A 67 5.42 13.48 2.11
CA LEU A 67 5.14 12.47 1.09
C LEU A 67 4.67 13.11 -0.22
N LEU A 68 3.70 14.04 -0.16
CA LEU A 68 3.18 14.70 -1.35
C LEU A 68 4.29 15.42 -2.12
N VAL A 69 5.15 16.16 -1.41
CA VAL A 69 6.31 16.83 -2.01
C VAL A 69 7.29 15.81 -2.61
N ALA A 70 7.67 14.78 -1.86
CA ALA A 70 8.65 13.79 -2.32
C ALA A 70 8.15 12.94 -3.50
N THR A 71 6.83 12.79 -3.65
CA THR A 71 6.19 12.04 -4.75
C THR A 71 5.70 12.94 -5.88
N ASN A 72 6.03 14.25 -5.83
CA ASN A 72 5.61 15.25 -6.82
C ASN A 72 4.09 15.29 -7.04
N ARG A 73 3.33 15.16 -5.95
CA ARG A 73 1.86 15.29 -5.92
C ARG A 73 1.49 16.73 -5.55
N GLY A 74 0.27 17.13 -5.93
CA GLY A 74 -0.31 18.39 -5.46
C GLY A 74 -0.35 18.43 -3.93
N THR A 75 -0.05 19.59 -3.34
CA THR A 75 -0.12 19.83 -1.89
C THR A 75 -1.39 20.59 -1.49
N ASP A 76 -2.36 20.64 -2.39
CA ASP A 76 -3.69 21.19 -2.17
C ASP A 76 -4.65 20.13 -1.63
N GLY A 77 -5.89 20.52 -1.31
CA GLY A 77 -6.91 19.61 -0.77
C GLY A 77 -7.12 18.36 -1.65
N ARG A 78 -7.09 18.54 -2.98
CA ARG A 78 -7.21 17.44 -3.95
C ARG A 78 -6.06 16.44 -3.83
N GLY A 79 -4.83 16.91 -3.64
CA GLY A 79 -3.68 16.04 -3.40
C GLY A 79 -3.85 15.15 -2.16
N TYR A 80 -4.35 15.72 -1.06
CA TYR A 80 -4.65 14.96 0.16
C TYR A 80 -5.79 13.95 -0.02
N GLU A 81 -6.84 14.31 -0.77
CA GLU A 81 -7.93 13.38 -1.12
C GLU A 81 -7.41 12.20 -1.95
N GLN A 82 -6.58 12.47 -2.95
CA GLN A 82 -5.95 11.44 -3.79
C GLN A 82 -5.02 10.55 -2.98
N LEU A 83 -4.28 11.10 -2.02
CA LEU A 83 -3.44 10.33 -1.11
C LEU A 83 -4.29 9.42 -0.20
N LYS A 84 -5.40 9.93 0.34
CA LYS A 84 -6.35 9.09 1.09
C LYS A 84 -6.88 7.95 0.22
N ALA A 85 -7.27 8.24 -1.02
CA ALA A 85 -7.76 7.21 -1.94
C ALA A 85 -6.67 6.17 -2.30
N ALA A 86 -5.41 6.59 -2.39
CA ALA A 86 -4.27 5.70 -2.57
C ALA A 86 -4.12 4.76 -1.37
N PHE A 87 -4.19 5.28 -0.15
CA PHE A 87 -4.19 4.47 1.07
C PHE A 87 -5.35 3.47 1.13
N ASP A 88 -6.57 3.88 0.77
CA ASP A 88 -7.76 3.01 0.74
C ASP A 88 -7.57 1.84 -0.27
N ARG A 89 -6.93 2.09 -1.42
CA ARG A 89 -6.61 1.04 -2.41
C ARG A 89 -5.46 0.14 -1.97
N LEU A 90 -4.41 0.70 -1.38
CA LEU A 90 -3.24 -0.05 -0.89
C LEU A 90 -3.65 -0.99 0.26
N GLN A 91 -4.45 -0.50 1.20
CA GLN A 91 -4.99 -1.32 2.29
C GLN A 91 -6.02 -2.34 1.79
N GLY A 92 -6.82 -1.97 0.79
CA GLY A 92 -7.87 -2.83 0.26
C GLY A 92 -7.43 -3.88 -0.76
N THR A 93 -6.23 -3.79 -1.31
CA THR A 93 -5.68 -4.80 -2.22
C THR A 93 -5.19 -5.98 -1.39
N GLN A 94 -5.99 -7.04 -1.35
CA GLN A 94 -5.67 -8.28 -0.65
C GLN A 94 -4.88 -9.22 -1.55
N ILE A 95 -3.88 -9.86 -0.99
CA ILE A 95 -3.03 -10.88 -1.61
C ILE A 95 -3.24 -12.15 -0.79
N GLU A 96 -3.62 -13.23 -1.46
CA GLU A 96 -3.70 -14.57 -0.89
C GLU A 96 -2.66 -15.47 -1.54
N THR A 97 -2.00 -16.30 -0.75
CA THR A 97 -1.01 -17.29 -1.22
C THR A 97 -1.18 -18.62 -0.50
N ASN A 98 -0.84 -19.73 -1.16
CA ASN A 98 -0.77 -21.05 -0.53
C ASN A 98 0.69 -21.56 -0.45
N ILE A 99 1.46 -21.01 0.48
CA ILE A 99 2.89 -21.34 0.62
C ILE A 99 3.01 -22.57 1.52
N ILE A 100 3.82 -23.55 1.10
CA ILE A 100 4.13 -24.72 1.94
C ILE A 100 5.33 -24.37 2.82
N THR A 101 5.12 -24.40 4.13
CA THR A 101 6.18 -24.16 5.13
C THR A 101 6.21 -25.33 6.10
N GLY A 102 7.37 -25.97 6.24
CA GLY A 102 7.52 -27.12 7.15
C GLY A 102 6.65 -28.33 6.79
N GLY A 103 6.33 -28.52 5.50
CA GLY A 103 5.48 -29.62 5.02
C GLY A 103 3.98 -29.40 5.20
N GLN A 104 3.56 -28.24 5.72
CA GLN A 104 2.15 -27.85 5.84
C GLN A 104 1.83 -26.75 4.84
N GLU A 105 0.72 -26.89 4.13
CA GLU A 105 0.18 -25.80 3.29
C GLU A 105 -0.39 -24.70 4.21
N GLN A 106 0.04 -23.47 3.99
CA GLN A 106 -0.43 -22.29 4.70
C GLN A 106 -1.11 -21.35 3.71
N ILE A 107 -2.40 -21.13 3.93
CA ILE A 107 -3.18 -20.15 3.18
C ILE A 107 -3.16 -18.84 3.97
N ASP A 108 -2.39 -17.88 3.49
CA ASP A 108 -2.26 -16.56 4.10
C ASP A 108 -2.94 -15.51 3.23
N THR A 109 -3.68 -14.60 3.86
CA THR A 109 -4.26 -13.41 3.21
C THR A 109 -3.79 -12.15 3.92
N PHE A 110 -3.23 -11.21 3.16
CA PHE A 110 -2.68 -9.94 3.69
C PHE A 110 -2.80 -8.80 2.68
N SER A 111 -2.62 -7.56 3.15
CA SER A 111 -2.68 -6.35 2.31
C SER A 111 -1.28 -5.84 1.94
N LEU A 112 -1.20 -4.91 0.98
CA LEU A 112 0.05 -4.15 0.75
C LEU A 112 0.40 -3.25 1.95
N ILE A 113 -0.61 -2.71 2.64
CA ILE A 113 -0.48 -2.00 3.90
C ILE A 113 -1.56 -2.50 4.84
N ASP A 114 -1.17 -3.03 6.00
CA ASP A 114 -2.13 -3.62 6.96
C ASP A 114 -3.08 -2.58 7.56
N ARG A 115 -2.57 -1.39 7.85
CA ARG A 115 -3.33 -0.32 8.51
C ARG A 115 -2.84 1.06 8.13
N VAL A 116 -3.80 1.95 7.89
CA VAL A 116 -3.56 3.38 7.74
C VAL A 116 -4.28 4.14 8.86
N ARG A 117 -3.61 5.15 9.43
CA ARG A 117 -4.18 6.07 10.41
C ARG A 117 -3.83 7.50 10.01
N ILE A 118 -4.85 8.30 9.75
CA ILE A 118 -4.72 9.73 9.43
C ILE A 118 -5.09 10.51 10.70
N ILE A 119 -4.20 11.39 11.14
CA ILE A 119 -4.40 12.27 12.30
C ILE A 119 -4.45 13.71 11.78
N ARG A 120 -5.47 14.47 12.17
CA ARG A 120 -5.67 15.88 11.83
C ARG A 120 -6.13 16.63 13.08
N GLU A 121 -5.77 17.89 13.22
CA GLU A 121 -6.21 18.72 14.35
C GLU A 121 -7.66 19.18 14.15
N THR A 122 -8.05 19.48 12.92
CA THR A 122 -9.44 19.79 12.57
C THR A 122 -9.92 18.95 11.38
N ARG A 123 -11.24 18.97 11.12
CA ARG A 123 -11.83 18.23 9.98
C ARG A 123 -11.39 18.82 8.63
N ASP A 124 -11.08 20.12 8.61
CA ASP A 124 -10.75 20.92 7.43
C ASP A 124 -9.23 21.16 7.25
N GLY A 125 -8.42 20.82 8.25
CA GLY A 125 -6.96 21.03 8.27
C GLY A 125 -6.43 21.08 9.69
#